data_AF-M1FES7-F1
#
_entry.id   AF-M1FES7-F1
#
_cell.length_a   1.000
_cell.length_b   1.000
_cell.length_c   1.000
_cell.angle_alpha   90.00
_cell.angle_beta   90.00
_cell.angle_gamma   90.00
#
_symmetry.space_group_name_H-M   'P 1'
#
loop_
_entity.id
_entity.type
_entity.pdbx_description
1 polymer ?
#
loop_
_entity_poly.entity_id
_entity_poly.type
_entity_poly.pdbx_seq_one_letter_code
_entity_poly.pdbx_strand_id
1 'polypeptide(L)'
;MFIIANPGLGYDAWAGLFSQTWMRIFTLMALFSIGAHAWVGLWTVTTDYMKSALPRFLVQAACGLTMFVYVVWGIQILWGF
;
A
#
# COMPACT_ATOMS: atom_id res chain seq x y z
N MET A 1 -16.52 8.12 1.66
CA MET A 1 -17.54 9.18 1.78
C MET A 1 -17.29 10.36 0.83
N PHE A 2 -16.06 10.86 0.68
CA PHE A 2 -15.71 11.98 -0.22
C PHE A 2 -16.24 11.84 -1.67
N ILE A 3 -16.01 10.69 -2.33
CA ILE A 3 -16.47 10.46 -3.72
C ILE A 3 -18.00 10.47 -3.82
N ILE A 4 -18.70 9.92 -2.83
CA ILE A 4 -20.18 9.89 -2.80
C ILE A 4 -20.75 11.29 -2.57
N ALA A 5 -20.08 12.11 -1.76
CA ALA A 5 -20.49 13.48 -1.45
C ALA A 5 -20.19 14.50 -2.56
N ASN A 6 -19.38 14.15 -3.57
CA ASN A 6 -18.98 15.03 -4.66
C ASN A 6 -19.30 14.39 -6.02
N PRO A 7 -20.59 14.28 -6.40
CA PRO A 7 -20.97 13.77 -7.73
C PRO A 7 -20.41 14.71 -8.82
N GLY A 8 -19.75 14.14 -9.84
CA GLY A 8 -19.06 14.90 -10.88
C GLY A 8 -17.66 15.39 -10.49
N LEU A 9 -17.01 14.72 -9.52
CA LEU A 9 -15.65 15.04 -9.07
C LEU A 9 -14.66 15.18 -10.26
N GLY A 10 -14.14 16.40 -10.44
CA GLY A 10 -13.10 16.70 -11.42
C GLY A 10 -11.68 16.52 -10.86
N TYR A 11 -10.69 16.62 -11.74
CA TYR A 11 -9.27 16.52 -11.39
C TYR A 11 -8.86 17.53 -10.32
N ASP A 12 -9.32 18.79 -10.41
CA ASP A 12 -8.94 19.85 -9.48
C ASP A 12 -9.36 19.55 -8.03
N ALA A 13 -10.56 19.02 -7.84
CA ALA A 13 -11.05 18.62 -6.51
C ALA A 13 -10.26 17.42 -5.95
N TRP A 14 -9.90 16.47 -6.81
CA TRP A 14 -9.07 15.33 -6.43
C TRP A 14 -7.64 15.75 -6.05
N ALA A 15 -6.99 16.53 -6.91
CA ALA A 15 -5.67 17.08 -6.68
C ALA A 15 -5.65 17.97 -5.43
N GLY A 16 -6.70 18.78 -5.22
CA GLY A 16 -6.88 19.62 -4.03
C GLY A 16 -6.99 18.83 -2.72
N LEU A 17 -7.57 17.63 -2.73
CA LEU A 17 -7.61 16.74 -1.57
C LEU A 17 -6.23 16.12 -1.28
N PHE A 18 -5.56 15.59 -2.31
CA PHE A 18 -4.24 14.94 -2.16
C PHE A 18 -3.07 15.91 -2.00
N SER A 19 -3.28 17.21 -2.22
CA SER A 19 -2.33 18.25 -1.84
C SER A 19 -2.30 18.52 -0.33
N GLN A 20 -3.36 18.14 0.41
CA GLN A 20 -3.43 18.34 1.85
C GLN A 20 -2.48 17.39 2.60
N THR A 21 -1.68 17.94 3.51
CA THR A 21 -0.71 17.18 4.31
C THR A 21 -1.36 16.05 5.11
N TRP A 22 -2.54 16.29 5.69
CA TRP A 22 -3.25 15.27 6.47
C TRP A 22 -3.66 14.07 5.60
N MET A 23 -4.05 14.30 4.34
CA MET A 23 -4.44 13.25 3.40
C MET A 23 -3.23 12.43 2.96
N ARG A 24 -2.08 13.09 2.73
CA ARG A 24 -0.82 12.42 2.40
C ARG A 24 -0.36 11.52 3.55
N ILE A 25 -0.36 12.03 4.78
CA ILE A 25 -0.01 11.24 5.97
C ILE A 25 -0.99 10.09 6.16
N PHE A 26 -2.29 10.33 6.05
CA PHE A 26 -3.30 9.28 6.16
C PHE A 26 -3.12 8.18 5.12
N THR A 27 -2.83 8.55 3.88
CA THR A 27 -2.59 7.61 2.78
C THR A 27 -1.33 6.79 3.03
N LEU A 28 -0.24 7.41 3.52
CA LEU A 28 0.97 6.68 3.92
C LEU A 28 0.70 5.72 5.09
N MET A 29 -0.03 6.14 6.12
CA MET A 29 -0.40 5.26 7.23
C MET A 29 -1.25 4.07 6.76
N ALA A 30 -2.19 4.30 5.84
CA ALA A 30 -2.98 3.25 5.23
C ALA A 30 -2.08 2.27 4.45
N LEU A 31 -1.09 2.77 3.71
CA LEU A 31 -0.14 1.96 2.97
C LEU A 31 0.70 1.07 3.90
N PHE A 32 1.23 1.63 4.99
CA PHE A 32 1.94 0.83 6.02
C PHE A 32 1.02 -0.20 6.68
N SER A 33 -0.22 0.17 6.98
CA SER A 33 -1.20 -0.73 7.60
C SER A 33 -1.53 -1.92 6.69
N ILE A 34 -1.74 -1.66 5.39
CA ILE A 34 -1.94 -2.72 4.40
C ILE A 34 -0.70 -3.59 4.28
N GLY A 35 0.51 -3.01 4.31
CA GLY A 35 1.74 -3.78 4.28
C GLY A 35 1.91 -4.71 5.47
N ALA A 36 1.67 -4.22 6.68
CA ALA A 36 1.70 -5.04 7.89
C ALA A 36 0.64 -6.16 7.84
N HIS A 37 -0.58 -5.83 7.39
CA HIS A 37 -1.66 -6.81 7.23
C HIS A 37 -1.32 -7.90 6.20
N ALA A 38 -0.85 -7.49 5.01
CA ALA A 38 -0.45 -8.39 3.94
C ALA A 38 0.73 -9.28 4.36
N TRP A 39 1.71 -8.73 5.08
CA TRP A 39 2.84 -9.50 5.62
C TRP A 39 2.37 -10.65 6.52
N VAL A 40 1.51 -10.36 7.50
CA VAL A 40 1.00 -11.39 8.42
C VAL A 40 0.17 -12.43 7.67
N GLY A 41 -0.71 -12.00 6.76
CA GLY A 41 -1.52 -12.92 5.95
C GLY A 41 -0.68 -13.84 5.07
N LEU A 42 0.29 -13.27 4.35
CA LEU A 42 1.19 -14.02 3.46
C LEU A 42 2.14 -14.92 4.24
N TRP A 43 2.59 -14.50 5.43
CA TRP A 43 3.35 -15.37 6.32
C TRP A 43 2.55 -16.64 6.63
N THR A 44 1.31 -16.50 7.12
CA THR A 44 0.44 -17.63 7.45
C THR A 44 0.19 -18.55 6.25
N VAL A 45 -0.20 -17.98 5.10
CA VAL A 45 -0.46 -18.77 3.87
C VAL A 45 0.80 -19.53 3.43
N THR A 46 1.95 -18.86 3.39
CA THR A 46 3.18 -19.50 2.93
C THR A 46 3.67 -20.56 3.91
N THR A 47 3.51 -20.38 5.23
CA THR A 47 3.87 -21.42 6.20
C THR A 47 2.94 -22.63 6.18
N ASP A 48 1.65 -22.42 5.89
CA ASP A 48 0.65 -23.48 5.88
C ASP A 48 0.76 -24.35 4.62
N TYR A 49 0.97 -23.75 3.45
CA TYR A 49 0.93 -24.46 2.18
C TYR A 49 2.31 -24.77 1.59
N MET A 50 3.35 -23.99 1.88
CA MET A 50 4.69 -24.19 1.32
C MET A 50 5.61 -24.90 2.30
N LYS A 51 5.72 -26.23 2.16
CA LYS A 51 6.49 -27.07 3.10
C LYS A 51 8.00 -26.96 2.91
N SER A 52 8.48 -26.78 1.68
CA SER A 52 9.90 -26.62 1.39
C SER A 52 10.38 -25.23 1.77
N ALA A 53 11.53 -25.15 2.44
CA ALA A 53 12.07 -23.91 2.98
C ALA A 53 12.47 -22.90 1.89
N LEU A 54 13.09 -23.36 0.81
CA LEU A 54 13.62 -22.49 -0.24
C LEU A 54 12.50 -21.76 -1.01
N PRO A 55 11.46 -22.44 -1.54
CA PRO A 55 10.34 -21.75 -2.19
C PRO A 55 9.63 -20.77 -1.25
N ARG A 56 9.43 -21.15 0.02
CA ARG A 56 8.79 -20.28 1.02
C ARG A 56 9.58 -19.00 1.23
N PHE A 57 10.90 -19.11 1.38
CA PHE A 57 11.78 -17.95 1.52
C PHE A 57 11.71 -17.03 0.29
N LEU A 58 11.76 -17.59 -0.93
CA LEU A 58 11.70 -16.80 -2.16
C LEU A 58 10.38 -16.03 -2.28
N VAL A 59 9.25 -16.66 -1.96
CA VAL A 59 7.94 -16.00 -1.98
C VAL A 59 7.87 -14.89 -0.92
N GLN A 60 8.28 -15.17 0.32
CA GLN A 60 8.29 -14.15 1.38
C GLN A 60 9.21 -12.97 1.04
N ALA A 61 10.39 -13.22 0.45
CA ALA A 61 11.31 -12.19 0.00
C ALA A 61 10.72 -11.36 -1.15
N ALA A 62 10.08 -11.99 -2.14
CA ALA A 62 9.41 -11.30 -3.24
C ALA A 62 8.25 -10.42 -2.74
N CYS A 63 7.45 -10.92 -1.80
CA CYS A 63 6.38 -10.15 -1.17
C CYS A 63 6.93 -8.95 -0.37
N GLY A 64 8.00 -9.16 0.41
CA GLY A 64 8.68 -8.07 1.13
C GLY A 64 9.23 -6.99 0.20
N LEU A 65 9.89 -7.40 -0.90
CA LEU A 65 10.39 -6.48 -1.92
C LEU A 65 9.27 -5.71 -2.60
N THR A 66 8.17 -6.38 -2.95
CA THR A 66 6.99 -5.73 -3.55
C THR A 66 6.40 -4.69 -2.61
N MET A 67 6.30 -5.00 -1.31
CA MET A 67 5.81 -4.04 -0.32
C MET A 67 6.72 -2.82 -0.20
N PHE A 68 8.05 -3.03 -0.20
CA PHE A 68 9.01 -1.94 -0.20
C PHE A 68 8.86 -1.03 -1.42
N VAL A 69 8.73 -1.62 -2.62
CA VAL A 69 8.49 -0.86 -3.87
C VAL A 69 7.20 -0.04 -3.77
N TYR A 70 6.11 -0.62 -3.24
CA TYR A 70 4.85 0.11 -3.06
C TYR A 70 4.99 1.29 -2.09
N VAL A 71 5.72 1.14 -0.98
CA VAL A 71 5.96 2.26 -0.05
C VAL A 71 6.73 3.38 -0.74
N VAL A 72 7.84 3.06 -1.41
CA VAL A 72 8.65 4.06 -2.11
C VAL A 72 7.83 4.76 -3.20
N TRP A 73 7.12 3.98 -4.01
CA TRP A 73 6.29 4.51 -5.08
C TRP A 73 5.13 5.37 -4.55
N GLY A 74 4.49 4.96 -3.46
CA GLY A 74 3.45 5.73 -2.79
C GLY A 74 3.96 7.09 -2.29
N ILE A 75 5.18 7.13 -1.74
CA ILE A 75 5.83 8.39 -1.35
C ILE A 75 6.10 9.27 -2.59
N GLN A 76 6.61 8.69 -3.67
CA GLN A 76 6.83 9.44 -4.92
C GLN A 76 5.54 10.07 -5.45
N ILE A 77 4.45 9.30 -5.53
CA ILE A 77 3.13 9.79 -5.99
C ILE A 77 2.62 10.94 -5.10
N LEU A 78 2.71 10.79 -3.78
CA LEU A 78 2.13 11.76 -2.85
C LEU A 78 2.92 13.08 -2.75
N TRP A 79 4.24 13.03 -2.97
CA TRP A 79 5.11 14.21 -2.93
C TRP A 79 5.53 14.72 -4.31
N GLY A 80 5.18 14.03 -5.39
CA GLY A 80 5.39 14.49 -6.76
C GLY A 80 6.85 14.45 -7.22
N PHE A 81 7.63 13.50 -6.70
CA PHE A 81 9.00 13.22 -7.17
C PHE A 81 9.00 12.45 -8.49
#